data_AF-A0A9E0BFJ4-F1
#
_entry.id   AF-A0A9E0BFJ4-F1
#
_cell.length_a   1.000
_cell.length_b   1.000
_cell.length_c   1.000
_cell.angle_alpha   90.00
_cell.angle_beta   90.00
_cell.angle_gamma   90.00
#
_symmetry.space_group_name_H-M   'P 1'
#
loop_
_entity.id
_entity.type
_entity.pdbx_description
1 polymer ?
#
loop_
_entity_poly.entity_id
_entity_poly.type
_entity_poly.pdbx_seq_one_letter_code
_entity_poly.pdbx_strand_id
1 'polypeptide(L)'
;FIETVNPEEQKVVIKRALASVRNISNYTQQIEDSMRFTNEKIADHKIEWHRKFTLSVICLVFIFVGAPLGAIIRKGGFGLPVIFSIFIFIIYYVISITGEKMSEQAVISPFTGMWMAIFIIFPFSLYLTLKAKNDSPIFSLESYSNFFYKLKQRLFKK
;
A
#
# COMPACT_ATOMS: atom_id res chain seq x y z
N PHE A 1 -34.22 -13.77 54.88
CA PHE A 1 -34.17 -12.38 54.36
C PHE A 1 -34.83 -12.25 52.99
N ILE A 2 -34.60 -13.17 52.06
CA ILE A 2 -35.30 -13.17 50.75
C ILE A 2 -36.72 -13.77 50.88
N GLU A 3 -36.91 -14.76 51.74
CA GLU A 3 -38.20 -15.48 51.92
C GLU A 3 -39.30 -14.69 52.64
N THR A 4 -38.99 -13.54 53.25
CA THR A 4 -39.96 -12.67 53.96
C THR A 4 -40.57 -11.58 53.07
N VAL A 5 -40.18 -11.52 51.80
CA VAL A 5 -40.55 -10.47 50.84
C VAL A 5 -41.62 -10.99 49.88
N ASN A 6 -42.68 -10.20 49.67
CA ASN A 6 -43.80 -10.52 48.77
C ASN A 6 -43.28 -10.96 47.37
N PRO A 7 -43.77 -12.06 46.77
CA PRO A 7 -43.25 -12.58 45.49
C PRO A 7 -43.24 -11.57 44.35
N GLU A 8 -44.16 -10.60 44.36
CA GLU A 8 -44.23 -9.52 43.37
C GLU A 8 -43.10 -8.49 43.53
N GLU A 9 -42.69 -8.17 44.76
CA GLU A 9 -41.58 -7.25 45.00
C GLU A 9 -40.24 -7.87 44.60
N GLN A 10 -40.06 -9.18 44.81
CA GLN A 10 -38.87 -9.91 44.34
C GLN A 10 -38.73 -9.82 42.81
N LYS A 11 -39.83 -10.03 42.06
CA LYS A 11 -39.83 -9.91 40.59
C LYS A 11 -39.45 -8.51 40.13
N VAL A 12 -39.89 -7.46 40.84
CA VAL A 12 -39.54 -6.07 40.52
C VAL A 12 -38.06 -5.79 40.77
N VAL A 13 -37.51 -6.25 41.90
CA VAL A 13 -36.08 -6.09 42.22
C VAL A 13 -35.21 -6.83 41.20
N ILE A 14 -35.57 -8.07 40.85
CA ILE A 14 -34.85 -8.85 39.81
C ILE A 14 -34.94 -8.16 38.45
N LYS A 15 -36.11 -7.65 38.04
CA LYS A 15 -36.26 -6.90 36.78
C LYS A 15 -35.41 -5.64 36.75
N ARG A 16 -35.32 -4.91 37.87
CA ARG A 16 -34.45 -3.73 38.00
C ARG A 16 -32.98 -4.12 37.91
N ALA A 17 -32.56 -5.18 38.61
CA ALA A 17 -31.19 -5.68 38.53
C ALA A 17 -30.82 -6.13 37.10
N LEU A 18 -31.72 -6.85 36.41
CA LEU A 18 -31.52 -7.24 35.01
C LEU A 18 -31.45 -6.04 34.07
N ALA A 19 -32.30 -5.02 34.27
CA ALA A 19 -32.24 -3.78 33.50
C ALA A 19 -30.92 -3.04 33.73
N SER A 20 -30.43 -2.98 34.97
CA SER A 20 -29.12 -2.39 35.30
C SER A 20 -27.97 -3.12 34.62
N VAL A 21 -27.95 -4.47 34.66
CA VAL A 21 -26.92 -5.28 33.99
C VAL A 21 -26.96 -5.07 32.47
N ARG A 22 -28.16 -5.04 31.88
CA ARG A 22 -28.32 -4.79 30.43
C ARG A 22 -27.86 -3.39 30.04
N ASN A 23 -28.14 -2.38 30.85
CA ASN A 23 -27.69 -1.01 30.60
C ASN A 23 -26.16 -0.89 30.68
N ILE A 24 -25.53 -1.55 31.66
CA ILE A 24 -24.06 -1.59 31.76
C ILE A 24 -23.46 -2.32 30.55
N SER A 25 -24.02 -3.46 30.16
CA SER A 25 -23.58 -4.20 28.97
C SER A 25 -23.66 -3.36 27.71
N ASN A 26 -24.77 -2.64 27.51
CA ASN A 26 -24.95 -1.76 26.36
C ASN A 26 -23.96 -0.57 26.39
N TYR A 27 -23.71 -0.01 27.58
CA TYR A 27 -22.76 1.09 27.76
C TYR A 27 -21.32 0.65 27.46
N THR A 28 -20.91 -0.54 27.91
CA THR A 28 -19.60 -1.12 27.59
C THR A 28 -19.47 -1.36 26.09
N GLN A 29 -20.49 -1.92 25.44
CA GLN A 29 -20.49 -2.15 23.99
C GLN A 29 -20.36 -0.81 23.23
N GLN A 30 -21.07 0.22 23.68
CA GLN A 30 -21.01 1.55 23.08
C GLN A 30 -19.62 2.18 23.23
N ILE A 31 -18.98 2.01 24.39
CA ILE A 31 -17.60 2.47 24.60
C ILE A 31 -16.65 1.72 23.66
N GLU A 32 -16.77 0.41 23.54
CA GLU A 32 -15.94 -0.41 22.67
C GLU A 32 -16.04 0.04 21.20
N ASP A 33 -17.25 0.24 20.70
CA ASP A 33 -17.47 0.75 19.34
C ASP A 33 -16.93 2.18 19.16
N SER A 34 -17.06 3.04 20.17
CA SER A 34 -16.52 4.40 20.15
C SER A 34 -14.99 4.42 20.13
N MET A 35 -14.36 3.52 20.88
CA MET A 35 -12.90 3.33 20.91
C MET A 35 -12.39 2.79 19.57
N ARG A 36 -13.11 1.81 18.96
CA ARG A 36 -12.78 1.29 17.63
C ARG A 36 -12.81 2.40 16.57
N PHE A 37 -13.89 3.19 16.54
CA PHE A 37 -14.04 4.29 15.59
C PHE A 37 -12.98 5.39 15.76
N THR A 38 -12.58 5.68 17.01
CA THR A 38 -11.52 6.64 17.28
C THR A 38 -10.16 6.10 16.81
N ASN A 39 -9.88 4.83 17.03
CA ASN A 39 -8.65 4.18 16.57
C ASN A 39 -8.55 4.11 15.05
N GLU A 40 -9.65 3.80 14.35
CA GLU A 40 -9.73 3.83 12.89
C GLU A 40 -9.40 5.23 12.35
N LYS A 41 -10.02 6.28 12.90
CA LYS A 41 -9.71 7.67 12.53
C LYS A 41 -8.24 8.05 12.74
N ILE A 42 -7.63 7.58 13.83
CA ILE A 42 -6.21 7.83 14.10
C ILE A 42 -5.33 7.10 13.08
N ALA A 43 -5.70 5.87 12.70
CA ALA A 43 -4.99 5.11 11.68
C ALA A 43 -5.08 5.79 10.32
N ASP A 44 -6.28 6.20 9.88
CA ASP A 44 -6.50 6.93 8.63
C ASP A 44 -5.69 8.22 8.60
N HIS A 45 -5.69 8.99 9.70
CA HIS A 45 -4.90 10.22 9.77
C HIS A 45 -3.39 9.96 9.59
N LYS A 46 -2.87 8.86 10.14
CA LYS A 46 -1.48 8.46 9.98
C LYS A 46 -1.17 8.01 8.55
N ILE A 47 -2.09 7.29 7.89
CA ILE A 47 -1.97 6.89 6.48
C ILE A 47 -1.84 8.14 5.61
N GLU A 48 -2.75 9.10 5.76
CA GLU A 48 -2.76 10.37 5.05
C GLU A 48 -1.48 11.17 5.24
N TRP A 49 -0.94 11.16 6.46
CA TRP A 49 0.33 11.81 6.77
C TRP A 49 1.46 11.15 5.99
N HIS A 50 1.64 9.83 6.11
CA HIS A 50 2.68 9.10 5.39
C HIS A 50 2.54 9.20 3.86
N ARG A 51 1.30 9.22 3.34
CA ARG A 51 1.02 9.38 1.89
C ARG A 51 1.68 10.62 1.31
N LYS A 52 1.57 11.75 2.01
CA LYS A 52 2.15 13.03 1.58
C LYS A 52 3.68 12.97 1.56
N PHE A 53 4.30 12.35 2.56
CA PHE A 53 5.76 12.19 2.61
C PHE A 53 6.27 11.23 1.53
N THR A 54 5.65 10.06 1.39
CA THR A 54 6.00 9.06 0.37
C THR A 54 5.93 9.66 -1.03
N LEU A 55 4.93 10.50 -1.32
CA LEU A 55 4.78 11.16 -2.61
C LEU A 55 5.97 12.08 -2.94
N SER A 56 6.49 12.83 -1.97
CA SER A 56 7.68 13.66 -2.19
C SER A 56 8.94 12.82 -2.39
N VAL A 57 9.10 11.74 -1.61
CA VAL A 57 10.26 10.86 -1.71
C VAL A 57 10.28 10.12 -3.05
N ILE A 58 9.14 9.62 -3.54
CA ILE A 58 9.11 8.90 -4.82
C ILE A 58 9.46 9.81 -6.00
N CYS A 59 9.16 11.11 -5.95
CA CYS A 59 9.61 12.05 -6.97
C CYS A 59 11.14 12.07 -7.08
N LEU A 60 11.85 12.03 -5.94
CA LEU A 60 13.31 11.93 -5.94
C LEU A 60 13.78 10.61 -6.53
N VAL A 61 13.13 9.50 -6.17
CA VAL A 61 13.42 8.16 -6.72
C VAL A 61 13.24 8.13 -8.24
N PHE A 62 12.20 8.78 -8.78
CA PHE A 62 11.96 8.81 -10.23
C PHE A 62 13.02 9.61 -11.00
N ILE A 63 13.67 10.60 -10.39
CA ILE A 63 14.82 11.27 -11.01
C ILE A 63 15.97 10.28 -11.22
N PHE A 64 16.22 9.39 -10.25
CA PHE A 64 17.21 8.31 -10.39
C PHE A 64 16.81 7.25 -11.41
N VAL A 65 15.52 7.09 -11.71
CA VAL A 65 15.07 6.21 -12.80
C VAL A 65 15.23 6.90 -14.16
N GLY A 66 14.84 8.17 -14.26
CA GLY A 66 14.83 8.92 -15.52
C GLY A 66 16.24 9.26 -16.04
N ALA A 67 17.17 9.65 -15.17
CA ALA A 67 18.54 9.99 -15.55
C ALA A 67 19.29 8.87 -16.29
N PRO A 68 19.37 7.62 -15.76
CA PRO A 68 20.03 6.52 -16.46
C PRO A 68 19.28 6.08 -17.71
N LEU A 69 17.93 6.03 -17.70
CA LEU A 69 17.15 5.64 -18.87
C LEU A 69 17.34 6.63 -20.04
N GLY A 70 17.39 7.93 -19.74
CA GLY A 70 17.65 8.97 -20.74
C GLY A 70 19.07 8.91 -21.31
N ALA A 71 20.07 8.64 -20.47
CA ALA A 71 21.47 8.54 -20.91
C ALA A 71 21.77 7.26 -21.72
N ILE A 72 21.19 6.12 -21.34
CA ILE A 72 21.42 4.83 -22.01
C ILE A 72 20.79 4.81 -23.41
N ILE A 73 19.56 5.33 -23.57
CA ILE A 73 18.74 5.11 -24.78
C ILE A 73 18.96 6.24 -25.82
N ARG A 74 20.23 6.61 -26.06
CA ARG A 74 20.64 7.63 -27.05
C ARG A 74 20.28 7.29 -28.51
N LYS A 75 20.02 6.02 -28.83
CA LYS A 75 19.75 5.55 -30.20
C LYS A 75 18.25 5.50 -30.58
N GLY A 76 17.35 5.89 -29.67
CA GLY A 76 15.92 6.03 -29.92
C GLY A 76 15.48 7.49 -29.77
N GLY A 77 14.46 7.92 -30.52
CA GLY A 77 13.86 9.25 -30.31
C GLY A 77 13.34 9.44 -28.88
N PHE A 78 13.01 10.69 -28.51
CA PHE A 78 12.61 11.10 -27.15
C PHE A 78 11.50 10.24 -26.49
N GLY A 79 10.73 9.46 -27.24
CA GLY A 79 9.61 8.67 -26.74
C GLY A 79 9.96 7.36 -25.99
N LEU A 80 11.06 6.68 -26.32
CA LEU A 80 11.42 5.40 -25.67
C LEU A 80 11.66 5.53 -24.15
N PRO A 81 12.51 6.46 -23.66
CA PRO A 81 12.71 6.63 -22.21
C PRO A 81 11.42 7.08 -21.49
N VAL A 82 10.54 7.82 -22.16
CA VAL A 82 9.25 8.25 -21.60
C VAL A 82 8.32 7.06 -21.38
N ILE A 83 8.19 6.15 -22.35
CA ILE A 83 7.33 4.96 -22.21
C ILE A 83 7.81 4.08 -21.05
N PHE A 84 9.11 3.84 -20.95
CA PHE A 84 9.68 3.07 -19.82
C PHE A 84 9.43 3.76 -18.47
N SER A 85 9.53 5.09 -18.42
CA SER A 85 9.24 5.85 -17.20
C SER A 85 7.77 5.71 -16.79
N ILE A 86 6.84 5.82 -17.74
CA ILE A 86 5.39 5.63 -17.49
C ILE A 86 5.11 4.20 -17.02
N PHE A 87 5.76 3.20 -17.63
CA PHE A 87 5.58 1.80 -17.24
C PHE A 87 6.00 1.55 -15.77
N ILE A 88 7.16 2.07 -15.36
CA ILE A 88 7.62 1.96 -13.96
C ILE A 88 6.70 2.77 -13.02
N PHE A 89 6.21 3.93 -13.47
CA PHE A 89 5.24 4.72 -12.70
C PHE A 89 3.94 3.97 -12.45
N ILE A 90 3.40 3.24 -13.44
CA ILE A 90 2.21 2.41 -13.27
C ILE A 90 2.46 1.30 -12.25
N ILE A 91 3.62 0.62 -12.31
CA ILE A 91 3.98 -0.41 -11.34
C ILE A 91 4.03 0.17 -9.92
N TYR A 92 4.69 1.31 -9.75
CA TYR A 92 4.71 2.04 -8.49
C TYR A 92 3.28 2.34 -8.00
N TYR A 93 2.42 2.87 -8.88
CA TYR A 93 1.07 3.27 -8.54
C TYR A 93 0.21 2.09 -8.06
N VAL A 94 0.30 0.95 -8.75
CA VAL A 94 -0.43 -0.28 -8.37
C VAL A 94 0.03 -0.79 -7.00
N ILE A 95 1.33 -0.83 -6.75
CA ILE A 95 1.89 -1.25 -5.45
C ILE A 95 1.46 -0.27 -4.35
N SER A 96 1.51 1.05 -4.62
CA SER A 96 1.11 2.07 -3.67
C SER A 96 -0.37 1.96 -3.28
N ILE A 97 -1.28 1.77 -4.24
CA ILE A 97 -2.70 1.56 -3.96
C ILE A 97 -2.90 0.28 -3.14
N THR A 98 -2.19 -0.79 -3.47
CA THR A 98 -2.33 -2.05 -2.75
C THR A 98 -1.84 -1.89 -1.30
N GLY A 99 -0.71 -1.23 -1.09
CA GLY A 99 -0.19 -0.92 0.25
C GLY A 99 -1.12 -0.01 1.06
N GLU A 100 -1.75 0.97 0.43
CA GLU A 100 -2.77 1.84 1.02
C GLU A 100 -3.99 1.04 1.45
N LYS A 101 -4.55 0.21 0.56
CA LYS A 101 -5.70 -0.65 0.85
C LYS A 101 -5.43 -1.65 1.98
N MET A 102 -4.22 -2.23 2.03
CA MET A 102 -3.82 -3.11 3.12
C MET A 102 -3.66 -2.37 4.46
N SER A 103 -3.29 -1.08 4.42
CA SER A 103 -3.19 -0.24 5.62
C SER A 103 -4.56 0.20 6.12
N GLU A 104 -5.47 0.55 5.21
CA GLU A 104 -6.89 0.87 5.52
C GLU A 104 -7.60 -0.31 6.19
N GLN A 105 -7.33 -1.54 5.74
CA GLN A 105 -7.90 -2.76 6.33
C GLN A 105 -7.22 -3.19 7.64
N ALA A 106 -6.29 -2.37 8.17
CA ALA A 106 -5.47 -2.68 9.35
C ALA A 106 -4.71 -4.02 9.27
N VAL A 107 -4.46 -4.54 8.06
CA VAL A 107 -3.71 -5.79 7.83
C VAL A 107 -2.22 -5.55 8.05
N ILE A 108 -1.74 -4.37 7.66
CA ILE A 108 -0.35 -3.92 7.85
C ILE A 108 -0.33 -2.55 8.51
N SER A 109 0.79 -2.21 9.15
CA SER A 109 0.95 -0.88 9.74
C SER A 109 0.92 0.21 8.65
N PRO A 110 0.33 1.39 8.91
CA PRO A 110 0.33 2.53 7.99
C PRO A 110 1.73 2.89 7.48
N PHE A 111 2.73 2.75 8.35
CA PHE A 111 4.12 2.99 7.96
C PHE A 111 4.59 1.98 6.92
N THR A 112 4.43 0.68 7.18
CA THR A 112 4.91 -0.36 6.26
C THR A 112 4.18 -0.29 4.92
N GLY A 113 2.86 -0.14 4.92
CA GLY A 113 2.08 -0.13 3.67
C GLY A 113 2.40 1.06 2.77
N MET A 114 2.52 2.26 3.35
CA MET A 114 2.81 3.46 2.57
C MET A 114 4.26 3.54 2.07
N TRP A 115 5.21 2.92 2.78
CA TRP A 115 6.62 2.92 2.38
C TRP A 115 7.01 1.71 1.52
N MET A 116 6.16 0.68 1.45
CA MET A 116 6.41 -0.55 0.71
C MET A 116 6.83 -0.30 -0.75
N ALA A 117 6.11 0.60 -1.43
CA ALA A 117 6.40 0.94 -2.82
C ALA A 117 7.79 1.56 -2.99
N ILE A 118 8.21 2.43 -2.06
CA ILE A 118 9.55 3.05 -2.08
C ILE A 118 10.62 1.99 -1.81
N PHE A 119 10.43 1.11 -0.82
CA PHE A 119 11.41 0.06 -0.51
C PHE A 119 11.64 -0.92 -1.66
N ILE A 120 10.66 -1.10 -2.56
CA ILE A 120 10.80 -1.94 -3.74
C ILE A 120 11.46 -1.15 -4.89
N ILE A 121 10.97 0.06 -5.18
CA ILE A 121 11.42 0.85 -6.35
C ILE A 121 12.80 1.48 -6.12
N PHE A 122 13.11 1.91 -4.90
CA PHE A 122 14.38 2.57 -4.58
C PHE A 122 15.61 1.69 -4.88
N PRO A 123 15.74 0.45 -4.36
CA PRO A 123 16.89 -0.40 -4.69
C PRO A 123 16.95 -0.75 -6.19
N PHE A 124 15.80 -0.89 -6.84
CA PHE A 124 15.74 -1.10 -8.29
C PHE A 124 16.27 0.12 -9.07
N SER A 125 15.86 1.34 -8.68
CA SER A 125 16.31 2.59 -9.29
C SER A 125 17.81 2.83 -9.08
N LEU A 126 18.32 2.51 -7.89
CA LEU A 126 19.73 2.63 -7.56
C LEU A 126 20.56 1.60 -8.34
N TYR A 127 20.11 0.35 -8.39
CA TYR A 127 20.73 -0.70 -9.19
C TYR A 127 20.81 -0.30 -10.66
N LEU A 128 19.72 0.22 -11.23
CA LEU A 128 19.66 0.71 -12.60
C LEU A 128 20.68 1.83 -12.85
N THR A 129 20.78 2.80 -11.93
CA THR A 129 21.72 3.92 -12.01
C THR A 129 23.18 3.44 -12.00
N LEU A 130 23.52 2.51 -11.11
CA LEU A 130 24.88 1.95 -11.01
C LEU A 130 25.27 1.18 -12.28
N LYS A 131 24.33 0.41 -12.82
CA LYS A 131 24.51 -0.36 -14.06
C LYS A 131 24.62 0.51 -15.31
N ALA A 132 23.90 1.63 -15.34
CA ALA A 132 24.01 2.64 -16.39
C ALA A 132 25.37 3.32 -16.41
N LYS A 133 25.96 3.58 -15.24
CA LYS A 133 27.28 4.20 -15.10
C LYS A 133 28.41 3.32 -15.64
N ASN A 134 28.29 2.00 -15.52
CA ASN A 134 29.35 1.05 -15.87
C ASN A 134 29.30 0.58 -17.35
N ASP A 135 28.71 1.38 -18.26
CA ASP A 135 28.63 1.12 -19.72
C ASP A 135 28.10 -0.27 -20.12
N SER A 136 27.37 -0.94 -19.22
CA SER A 136 26.88 -2.28 -19.52
C SER A 136 25.68 -2.22 -20.46
N PRO A 137 25.69 -2.93 -21.61
CA PRO A 137 24.63 -2.90 -22.60
C PRO A 137 23.48 -3.80 -22.15
N ILE A 138 22.83 -3.44 -21.03
CA ILE A 138 21.70 -4.21 -20.49
C ILE A 138 20.48 -4.07 -21.42
N PHE A 139 20.44 -2.99 -22.20
CA PHE A 139 19.40 -2.65 -23.16
C PHE A 139 19.97 -2.16 -24.49
N SER A 140 20.87 -2.93 -25.12
CA SER A 140 21.15 -2.69 -26.55
C SER A 140 19.91 -3.06 -27.36
N LEU A 141 19.46 -2.15 -28.24
CA LEU A 141 18.38 -2.38 -29.21
C LEU A 141 18.59 -3.66 -30.04
N GLU A 142 19.85 -4.08 -30.24
CA GLU A 142 20.22 -5.36 -30.88
C GLU A 142 19.80 -6.60 -30.07
N SER A 143 19.91 -6.58 -28.74
CA SER A 143 19.51 -7.73 -27.90
C SER A 143 17.99 -7.91 -27.88
N TYR A 144 17.22 -6.81 -27.86
CA TYR A 144 15.76 -6.85 -27.91
C TYR A 144 15.25 -7.24 -29.31
N SER A 145 15.84 -6.69 -30.38
CA SER A 145 15.55 -7.09 -31.76
C SER A 145 15.78 -8.59 -31.94
N ASN A 146 16.93 -9.11 -31.49
CA ASN A 146 17.26 -10.54 -31.58
C ASN A 146 16.34 -11.43 -30.73
N PHE A 147 15.87 -10.94 -29.57
CA PHE A 147 14.88 -11.64 -28.75
C PHE A 147 13.51 -11.71 -29.44
N PHE A 148 13.02 -10.60 -29.99
CA PHE A 148 11.76 -10.57 -30.74
C PHE A 148 11.87 -11.35 -32.06
N TYR A 149 13.03 -11.33 -32.73
CA TYR A 149 13.28 -12.14 -33.92
C TYR A 149 13.30 -13.63 -33.60
N LYS A 150 13.96 -14.04 -32.50
CA LYS A 150 13.96 -15.44 -32.01
C LYS A 150 12.57 -15.88 -31.54
N LEU A 151 11.82 -15.00 -30.88
CA LEU A 151 10.46 -15.30 -30.39
C LEU A 151 9.47 -15.40 -31.55
N LYS A 152 9.55 -14.49 -32.54
CA LYS A 152 8.78 -14.54 -33.78
C LYS A 152 9.12 -15.79 -34.59
N GLN A 153 10.41 -16.17 -34.71
CA GLN A 153 10.82 -17.42 -35.36
C GLN A 153 10.31 -18.66 -34.62
N ARG A 154 10.18 -18.64 -33.29
CA ARG A 154 9.61 -19.79 -32.55
C ARG A 154 8.09 -19.89 -32.67
N LEU A 155 7.39 -18.76 -32.84
CA LEU A 155 5.93 -18.71 -33.00
C LEU A 155 5.46 -18.94 -34.44
N PHE A 156 6.24 -18.51 -35.45
CA PHE A 156 5.95 -18.72 -36.88
C PHE A 156 6.61 -19.97 -37.48
N LYS A 157 7.29 -20.79 -36.67
CA LYS A 157 7.70 -22.14 -37.07
C LYS A 157 6.57 -23.12 -36.75
N LYS A 158 5.46 -22.97 -37.45
CA LYS A 158 4.47 -24.01 -37.70
C LYS A 158 3.87 -23.78 -39.07
#